data_AF-A0A975M129-F1
#
_entry.id   AF-A0A975M129-F1
#
_cell.length_a   1.000
_cell.length_b   1.000
_cell.length_c   1.000
_cell.angle_alpha   90.00
_cell.angle_beta   90.00
_cell.angle_gamma   90.00
#
_symmetry.space_group_name_H-M   'P 1'
#
loop_
_entity.id
_entity.type
_entity.pdbx_description
1 polymer ?
#
loop_
_entity_poly.entity_id
_entity_poly.type
_entity_poly.pdbx_seq_one_letter_code
_entity_poly.pdbx_strand_id
1 'polypeptide(L)' 'MRLIILGNTAKLAAENETIRALIKTALAEGVIIDGCLACAKSLDVEKQLTNLGVSLSYMGQPLTEILKNDRYLLTI' A
#
# COMPACT_ATOMS: atom_id res chain seq x y z
N MET A 1 9.10 -9.73 1.34
CA MET A 1 7.64 -9.78 1.11
C MET A 1 7.16 -8.37 0.79
N ARG A 2 6.27 -8.19 -0.19
CA ARG A 2 5.75 -6.87 -0.58
C ARG A 2 4.22 -6.86 -0.47
N LEU A 3 3.68 -5.87 0.21
CA LEU A 3 2.24 -5.61 0.33
C LEU A 3 1.89 -4.36 -0.47
N ILE A 4 0.81 -4.43 -1.25
CA ILE A 4 0.37 -3.31 -2.09
C ILE A 4 -1.03 -2.87 -1.65
N ILE A 5 -1.18 -1.60 -1.29
CA ILE A 5 -2.45 -0.98 -0.89
C ILE A 5 -3.08 -0.30 -2.12
N LEU A 6 -4.25 -0.80 -2.54
CA LEU A 6 -4.98 -0.36 -3.73
C LEU A 6 -6.46 -0.09 -3.42
N GLY A 7 -7.02 0.93 -4.07
CA GLY A 7 -8.44 1.27 -3.94
C GLY A 7 -8.81 1.78 -2.54
N ASN A 8 -10.01 1.40 -2.07
CA ASN A 8 -10.58 1.92 -0.82
C ASN A 8 -9.85 1.43 0.45
N THR A 9 -9.02 0.39 0.33
CA THR A 9 -8.18 -0.09 1.44
C THR A 9 -7.17 0.96 1.90
N ALA A 10 -6.79 1.91 1.04
CA ALA A 10 -5.97 3.07 1.40
C ALA A 10 -6.62 3.92 2.50
N LYS A 11 -7.94 4.09 2.46
CA LYS A 11 -8.68 4.83 3.48
C LYS A 11 -8.70 4.08 4.81
N LEU A 12 -8.97 2.77 4.76
CA LEU A 12 -8.94 1.91 5.95
C LEU A 12 -7.56 1.92 6.61
N ALA A 13 -6.49 1.82 5.82
CA ALA A 13 -5.11 1.87 6.29
C ALA A 13 -4.75 3.22 6.94
N ALA A 14 -5.36 4.32 6.50
CA ALA A 14 -5.10 5.66 7.03
C ALA A 14 -5.92 5.99 8.29
N GLU A 15 -7.16 5.51 8.38
CA GLU A 15 -8.11 5.92 9.43
C GLU A 15 -8.20 4.93 10.59
N ASN A 16 -8.01 3.63 10.36
CA ASN A 16 -8.19 2.62 11.39
C ASN A 16 -6.92 2.43 12.24
N GLU A 17 -7.04 2.65 13.55
CA GLU A 17 -5.89 2.62 14.46
C GLU A 17 -5.24 1.24 14.57
N THR A 18 -6.03 0.17 14.63
CA THR A 18 -5.56 -1.21 14.69
C THR A 18 -4.78 -1.56 13.42
N ILE A 19 -5.29 -1.16 12.25
CA ILE A 19 -4.62 -1.39 10.96
C ILE A 19 -3.31 -0.61 10.89
N ARG A 20 -3.28 0.65 11.34
CA ARG A 20 -2.03 1.43 11.41
C ARG A 20 -0.98 0.78 12.30
N ALA A 21 -1.37 0.21 13.44
CA ALA A 21 -0.46 -0.50 14.31
C ALA A 21 0.13 -1.73 13.60
N LEU A 22 -0.70 -2.52 12.91
CA LEU A 22 -0.25 -3.68 12.12
C LEU A 22 0.70 -3.28 10.99
N ILE A 23 0.41 -2.18 10.28
CA ILE A 23 1.27 -1.64 9.22
C ILE A 23 2.64 -1.28 9.80
N LYS A 24 2.69 -0.60 10.95
CA LYS A 24 3.96 -0.26 11.61
C LYS A 24 4.75 -1.49 12.03
N THR A 25 4.08 -2.50 12.59
CA THR A 25 4.73 -3.77 12.94
C THR A 25 5.30 -4.45 11.70
N ALA A 26 4.53 -4.54 10.62
CA ALA A 26 4.98 -5.12 9.36
C ALA A 26 6.20 -4.38 8.78
N LEU A 27 6.19 -3.04 8.81
CA LEU A 27 7.34 -2.23 8.39
C LEU A 27 8.57 -2.50 9.28
N ALA A 28 8.39 -2.62 10.60
CA ALA A 28 9.47 -2.93 11.54
C ALA A 28 10.06 -4.33 11.33
N GLU A 29 9.26 -5.29 10.84
CA GLU A 29 9.70 -6.63 10.45
C GLU A 29 10.34 -6.68 9.05
N GLY A 30 10.47 -5.54 8.36
CA GLY A 30 11.11 -5.45 7.04
C GLY A 30 10.17 -5.76 5.86
N VAL A 31 8.85 -5.78 6.08
CA VAL A 31 7.88 -5.87 4.98
C VAL A 31 7.87 -4.55 4.20
N ILE A 32 7.99 -4.64 2.89
CA ILE A 32 7.90 -3.47 2.01
C ILE A 32 6.43 -3.21 1.73
N ILE A 33 5.93 -2.04 2.11
CA ILE A 33 4.54 -1.65 1.87
C ILE A 33 4.50 -0.50 0.88
N ASP A 34 3.91 -0.76 -0.27
CA ASP A 34 3.69 0.21 -1.34
C ASP A 34 2.20 0.55 -1.42
N GLY A 35 1.88 1.80 -1.76
CA GLY A 35 0.51 2.28 -1.92
C GLY A 35 0.31 2.98 -3.26
N CYS A 36 -0.90 2.87 -3.79
CA CYS A 36 -1.26 3.59 -5.01
C CYS A 36 -1.45 5.09 -4.74
N LEU A 37 -0.57 5.90 -5.31
CA LEU A 37 -0.61 7.36 -5.18
C LEU A 37 -1.92 7.96 -5.71
N ALA A 38 -2.45 7.44 -6.82
CA ALA A 38 -3.70 7.90 -7.39
C ALA A 38 -4.88 7.66 -6.42
N CYS A 39 -4.96 6.48 -5.82
CA CYS A 39 -5.99 6.17 -4.82
C CYS A 39 -5.83 7.03 -3.57
N ALA A 40 -4.60 7.22 -3.08
CA ALA A 40 -4.32 8.03 -1.91
C ALA A 40 -4.73 9.49 -2.11
N LYS A 41 -4.51 10.05 -3.31
CA LYS A 41 -4.97 11.40 -3.68
C LYS A 41 -6.48 11.50 -3.81
N SER A 42 -7.12 10.55 -4.50
CA SER A 42 -8.57 10.54 -4.67
C SER A 42 -9.34 10.38 -3.35
N LEU A 43 -8.71 9.76 -2.35
CA LEU A 43 -9.30 9.55 -1.02
C LEU A 43 -8.81 10.55 0.03
N ASP A 44 -7.95 11.51 -0.36
CA ASP A 44 -7.32 12.51 0.52
C ASP A 44 -6.54 11.93 1.72
N VAL A 45 -5.92 10.75 1.52
CA VAL A 45 -5.16 10.03 2.56
C VAL A 45 -3.64 9.95 2.31
N GLU A 46 -3.15 10.67 1.31
CA GLU A 46 -1.72 10.70 0.91
C GLU A 46 -0.79 11.00 2.09
N LYS A 47 -1.09 12.06 2.86
CA LYS A 47 -0.27 12.47 4.00
C LYS A 47 -0.26 11.44 5.12
N GLN A 48 -1.41 10.83 5.42
CA GLN A 48 -1.52 9.83 6.48
C GLN A 48 -0.70 8.58 6.15
N LEU A 49 -0.80 8.09 4.91
CA LEU A 49 -0.04 6.94 4.44
C LEU A 49 1.46 7.21 4.38
N THR A 50 1.86 8.39 3.91
CA THR A 50 3.28 8.80 3.87
C THR A 50 3.86 8.89 5.28
N ASN A 51 3.13 9.47 6.23
CA ASN A 51 3.54 9.55 7.65
C ASN A 51 3.59 8.18 8.34
N LEU A 52 2.87 7.18 7.83
CA LEU A 52 2.94 5.80 8.31
C LEU A 52 4.19 5.06 7.81
N GLY A 53 4.94 5.63 6.86
CA GLY A 53 6.09 4.98 6.23
C GLY A 53 5.74 4.14 5.00
N VAL A 54 4.53 4.29 4.46
CA VAL A 54 4.12 3.62 3.22
C VAL A 54 4.70 4.36 2.02
N SER A 55 5.32 3.62 1.10
CA SER A 55 5.87 4.19 -0.14
C SER A 55 4.76 4.39 -1.16
N LEU A 56 4.52 5.63 -1.61
CA LEU A 56 3.46 5.92 -2.57
C LEU A 56 4.02 6.08 -3.98
N SER A 57 3.46 5.34 -4.94
CA SER A 57 3.79 5.51 -6.36
C SER A 57 2.62 5.12 -7.27
N TYR A 58 2.73 5.44 -8.56
CA TYR A 58 1.72 5.04 -9.55
C TYR A 58 1.83 3.54 -9.85
N MET A 59 0.84 2.78 -9.40
CA MET A 59 0.87 1.31 -9.45
C MET A 59 0.55 0.70 -10.83
N GLY A 60 0.23 1.50 -11.85
CA GLY A 60 -0.17 0.96 -13.17
C GLY A 60 0.92 0.13 -13.86
N GLN A 61 2.10 0.71 -14.06
CA GLN A 61 3.25 0.01 -14.67
C GLN A 61 3.77 -1.13 -13.77
N PRO A 62 4.06 -0.91 -12.46
CA PRO A 62 4.55 -1.97 -11.58
C PRO A 62 3.63 -3.19 -11.50
N LEU A 63 2.31 -2.98 -11.44
CA LEU A 63 1.35 -4.08 -11.40
C LEU A 63 1.34 -4.86 -12.72
N THR A 64 1.41 -4.15 -13.85
CA THR A 64 1.48 -4.78 -15.18
C THR A 64 2.72 -5.65 -15.32
N GLU A 65 3.87 -5.20 -14.81
CA GLU A 65 5.10 -6.00 -14.80
C GLU A 65 4.99 -7.23 -13.90
N ILE A 66 4.39 -7.11 -12.71
CA ILE A 66 4.18 -8.26 -11.81
C ILE A 66 3.33 -9.32 -12.51
N LEU A 67 2.24 -8.91 -13.17
CA LEU A 67 1.35 -9.81 -13.90
C LEU A 67 2.04 -10.47 -15.11
N LYS A 68 2.89 -9.74 -15.83
CA LYS A 68 3.58 -10.27 -17.02
C LYS A 68 4.76 -11.20 -16.70
N ASN A 69 5.34 -11.10 -15.51
CA ASN A 69 6.55 -11.86 -15.14
C ASN A 69 6.23 -13.14 -14.34
N ASP A 70 5.00 -13.67 -14.38
CA ASP A 70 4.55 -14.85 -13.62
C ASP A 70 4.94 -14.80 -12.13
N ARG A 71 4.95 -13.59 -11.55
CA ARG A 71 5.25 -13.39 -10.15
C ARG A 71 4.04 -13.82 -9.32
N TYR A 72 4.27 -14.52 -8.22
CA TYR A 72 3.21 -14.87 -7.28
C TYR A 72 2.53 -13.61 -6.75
N LEU A 73 1.29 -13.39 -7.17
CA LEU A 73 0.44 -12.29 -6.75
C LEU A 73 -0.77 -12.86 -6.02
N LEU A 74 -0.95 -12.45 -4.76
CA LEU A 74 -2.17 -12.71 -4.00
C LEU A 74 -2.98 -11.41 -3.95
N THR A 75 -4.23 -11.45 -4.39
CA THR A 75 -5.17 -10.31 -4.35
C THR A 75 -6.37 -10.71 -3.51
N ILE A 76 -6.75 -9.85 -2.57
CA ILE A 76 -7.78 -10.07 -1.54
C ILE A 76 -8.71 -8.86 -1.47
#